data_AF-A0A849IKR0-F1
#
_entry.id   AF-A0A849IKR0-F1
#
_cell.length_a   1.000
_cell.length_b   1.000
_cell.length_c   1.000
_cell.angle_alpha   90.00
_cell.angle_beta   90.00
_cell.angle_gamma   90.00
#
_symmetry.space_group_name_H-M   'P 1'
#
loop_
_entity.id
_entity.type
_entity.pdbx_description
1 polymer ?
#
loop_
_entity_poly.entity_id
_entity_poly.type
_entity_poly.pdbx_seq_one_letter_code
_entity_poly.pdbx_strand_id
1 'polypeptide(L)'
;DIERIHACGAFGNHLNVENAIATGLLPPAGEVLLCANAALGGCESLMLSEDANARMEAILSLTEVFNLAQDPEFENLFMENLYLQPMTN
;
A
#
# COMPACT_ATOMS: atom_id res chain seq x y z
N ASP A 1 -10.52 -9.74 7.21
CA ASP A 1 -10.46 -10.00 5.76
C ASP A 1 -10.20 -8.71 4.99
N ILE A 2 -9.41 -8.79 3.91
CA ILE A 2 -9.06 -7.67 3.04
C ILE A 2 -9.95 -7.70 1.80
N GLU A 3 -10.72 -6.63 1.57
CA GLU A 3 -11.60 -6.52 0.39
C GLU A 3 -10.88 -5.95 -0.83
N ARG A 4 -10.02 -4.93 -0.63
CA ARG A 4 -9.30 -4.23 -1.71
C ARG A 4 -7.89 -3.84 -1.30
N ILE A 5 -6.98 -3.83 -2.28
CA ILE A 5 -5.61 -3.36 -2.15
C ILE A 5 -5.38 -2.25 -3.17
N HIS A 6 -5.07 -1.05 -2.70
CA HIS A 6 -4.66 0.07 -3.56
C HIS A 6 -3.14 0.13 -3.66
N ALA A 7 -2.59 -0.29 -4.81
CA ALA A 7 -1.15 -0.26 -5.05
C ALA A 7 -0.77 1.00 -5.83
N CYS A 8 0.06 1.85 -5.23
CA CYS A 8 0.57 3.09 -5.83
C CYS A 8 2.09 3.04 -5.94
N GLY A 9 2.67 3.76 -6.90
CA GLY A 9 4.13 3.90 -6.98
C GLY A 9 4.63 4.07 -8.41
N ALA A 10 5.93 3.93 -8.61
CA ALA A 10 6.57 4.14 -9.91
C ALA A 10 6.09 3.14 -10.99
N PHE A 11 5.66 1.94 -10.59
CA PHE A 11 5.03 0.98 -11.50
C PHE A 11 3.69 1.50 -12.04
N GLY A 12 3.02 2.40 -11.30
CA GLY A 12 1.73 2.98 -11.64
C GLY A 12 0.73 1.90 -12.08
N ASN A 13 0.10 2.13 -13.23
CA ASN A 13 -0.90 1.23 -13.81
C ASN A 13 -0.31 0.04 -14.59
N HIS A 14 1.01 -0.16 -14.55
CA HIS A 14 1.71 -1.17 -15.35
C HIS A 14 2.22 -2.36 -14.52
N LEU A 15 1.97 -2.37 -13.21
CA LEU A 15 2.29 -3.53 -12.37
C LEU A 15 1.48 -4.74 -12.86
N ASN A 16 2.14 -5.82 -13.23
CA ASN A 16 1.43 -7.07 -13.48
C ASN A 16 1.06 -7.70 -12.13
N VAL A 17 -0.23 -7.70 -11.81
CA VAL A 17 -0.76 -8.16 -10.53
C VAL A 17 -0.51 -9.66 -10.33
N GLU A 18 -0.71 -10.48 -11.37
CA GLU A 18 -0.48 -11.93 -11.28
C GLU A 18 0.97 -12.24 -10.93
N ASN A 19 1.92 -11.56 -11.60
CA ASN A 19 3.34 -11.71 -11.31
C ASN A 19 3.68 -11.20 -9.91
N ALA A 20 3.13 -10.05 -9.49
CA ALA A 20 3.37 -9.51 -8.16
C ALA A 20 2.92 -10.47 -7.04
N ILE A 21 1.79 -11.15 -7.24
CA ILE A 21 1.32 -12.19 -6.31
C ILE A 21 2.23 -13.42 -6.39
N ALA A 22 2.55 -13.88 -7.60
CA ALA A 22 3.39 -15.06 -7.81
C ALA A 22 4.80 -14.92 -7.22
N THR A 23 5.35 -13.71 -7.16
CA THR A 23 6.67 -13.41 -6.57
C THR A 23 6.61 -13.03 -5.09
N GLY A 24 5.44 -13.00 -4.46
CA GLY A 24 5.29 -12.59 -3.05
C GLY A 24 5.39 -11.09 -2.78
N LEU A 25 5.27 -10.24 -3.80
CA LEU A 25 5.23 -8.78 -3.63
C LEU A 25 3.88 -8.31 -3.10
N LEU A 26 2.80 -8.94 -3.54
CA LEU A 26 1.44 -8.67 -3.06
C LEU A 26 0.81 -9.97 -2.51
N PRO A 27 -0.02 -9.88 -1.47
CA PRO A 27 -0.75 -11.03 -0.99
C PRO A 27 -1.87 -11.42 -1.97
N PRO A 28 -2.26 -12.70 -2.04
CA PRO A 28 -3.39 -13.17 -2.83
C PRO A 28 -4.74 -12.84 -2.14
N ALA A 29 -4.99 -11.57 -1.83
CA ALA A 29 -6.15 -11.13 -1.05
C ALA A 29 -6.82 -9.89 -1.64
N GLY A 30 -8.16 -9.94 -1.76
CA GLY A 30 -8.97 -8.83 -2.24
C GLY A 30 -8.74 -8.46 -3.71
N GLU A 31 -9.45 -7.43 -4.17
CA GLU A 31 -9.27 -6.84 -5.50
C GLU A 31 -8.10 -5.84 -5.49
N VAL A 32 -7.14 -6.01 -6.40
CA VAL A 32 -5.99 -5.10 -6.53
C VAL A 32 -6.32 -3.98 -7.52
N LEU A 33 -6.31 -2.74 -7.03
CA LEU A 33 -6.49 -1.53 -7.82
C LEU A 33 -5.16 -0.81 -7.95
N LEU A 34 -4.68 -0.69 -9.18
CA LEU A 34 -3.45 0.05 -9.48
C LEU A 34 -3.77 1.54 -9.59
N CYS A 35 -3.03 2.32 -8.82
CA CYS A 35 -3.10 3.75 -8.82
C CYS A 35 -1.79 4.33 -9.36
N ALA A 36 -1.90 5.47 -10.06
CA ALA A 36 -0.75 6.27 -10.45
C ALA A 36 -0.10 6.91 -9.19
N ASN A 37 0.62 8.02 -9.38
CA ASN A 37 1.24 8.73 -8.27
C ASN A 37 0.19 9.38 -7.34
N ALA A 38 -0.27 8.62 -6.34
CA ALA A 38 -1.26 9.07 -5.36
C ALA A 38 -0.78 10.26 -4.53
N ALA A 39 0.54 10.43 -4.33
CA ALA A 39 1.07 11.60 -3.63
C ALA A 39 0.84 12.89 -4.44
N LEU A 40 1.10 12.85 -5.75
CA LEU A 40 0.84 14.00 -6.63
C LEU A 40 -0.66 14.26 -6.76
N GLY A 41 -1.46 13.22 -7.03
CA GLY A 41 -2.92 13.38 -7.14
C GLY A 41 -3.58 13.86 -5.84
N GLY A 42 -3.06 13.43 -4.68
CA GLY A 42 -3.47 13.93 -3.37
C GLY A 42 -3.11 15.41 -3.17
N CYS A 43 -1.92 15.82 -3.60
CA CYS A 43 -1.49 17.21 -3.56
C CYS A 43 -2.40 18.11 -4.41
N GLU A 44 -2.67 17.73 -5.65
CA GLU A 44 -3.60 18.44 -6.54
C GLU A 44 -5.01 18.51 -5.94
N SER A 45 -5.51 17.39 -5.38
CA SER A 45 -6.83 17.34 -4.75
C SER A 45 -6.92 18.26 -3.53
N LEU A 46 -5.85 18.36 -2.73
CA LEU A 46 -5.80 19.27 -1.58
C LEU A 46 -5.68 20.73 -2.01
N MET A 47 -4.84 21.04 -3.01
CA MET A 47 -4.66 22.40 -3.51
C MET A 47 -5.96 23.00 -4.09
N LEU A 48 -6.81 22.17 -4.68
CA LEU A 48 -8.08 22.58 -5.28
C LEU A 48 -9.28 22.48 -4.32
N SER A 49 -9.05 22.04 -3.07
CA SER A 49 -10.12 21.81 -2.09
C SER A 49 -10.44 23.09 -1.31
N GLU A 50 -11.71 23.45 -1.22
CA GLU A 50 -12.18 24.54 -0.34
C GLU A 50 -12.01 24.17 1.15
N ASP A 51 -12.09 22.87 1.49
CA ASP A 51 -12.00 22.34 2.86
C ASP A 51 -10.70 21.53 3.12
N ALA A 52 -9.57 21.96 2.55
CA ALA A 52 -8.32 21.20 2.61
C ALA A 52 -7.90 20.82 4.04
N ASN A 53 -8.07 21.74 5.00
CA ASN A 53 -7.72 21.51 6.41
C ASN A 53 -8.58 20.41 7.06
N ALA A 54 -9.91 20.48 6.90
CA ALA A 54 -10.81 19.48 7.47
C ALA A 54 -10.56 18.08 6.89
N ARG A 55 -10.25 18.00 5.59
CA ARG A 55 -9.86 16.75 4.93
C ARG A 55 -8.56 16.19 5.49
N MET A 56 -7.56 17.03 5.71
CA MET A 56 -6.28 16.61 6.29
C MET A 56 -6.44 16.15 7.74
N GLU A 57 -7.20 16.88 8.57
CA GLU A 57 -7.49 16.48 9.94
C GLU A 57 -8.20 15.13 10.01
N ALA A 58 -9.18 14.88 9.14
CA ALA A 58 -9.87 13.60 9.07
C ALA A 58 -8.90 12.45 8.73
N ILE A 59 -8.01 12.62 7.75
CA ILE A 59 -7.01 11.62 7.39
C ILE A 59 -6.06 11.35 8.56
N LEU A 60 -5.52 12.41 9.17
CA LEU A 60 -4.59 12.29 10.29
C LEU A 60 -5.24 11.61 11.51
N SER A 61 -6.53 11.88 11.77
CA SER A 61 -7.27 11.27 12.88
C SER A 61 -7.45 9.75 12.75
N LEU A 62 -7.35 9.21 11.53
CA LEU A 62 -7.49 7.79 11.22
C LEU A 62 -6.13 7.10 11.01
N THR A 63 -5.02 7.86 11.01
CA THR A 63 -3.69 7.33 10.66
C THR A 63 -2.91 7.02 11.92
N GLU A 64 -2.38 5.80 12.00
CA GLU A 64 -1.46 5.36 13.05
C GLU A 64 -0.13 4.92 12.43
N VAL A 65 0.98 5.26 13.09
CA VAL A 65 2.33 4.91 12.63
C VAL A 65 2.86 3.75 13.46
N PHE A 66 3.05 2.61 12.81
CA PHE A 66 3.65 1.42 13.42
C PHE A 66 5.12 1.28 13.01
N ASN A 67 6.01 1.12 14.00
CA ASN A 67 7.43 0.93 13.76
C ASN A 67 7.77 -0.56 13.62
N LEU A 68 7.86 -1.05 12.39
CA LEU A 68 8.16 -2.46 12.10
C LEU A 68 9.53 -2.92 12.63
N ALA A 69 10.48 -2.01 12.88
CA ALA A 69 11.76 -2.38 13.49
C ALA A 69 11.65 -2.82 14.96
N GLN A 70 10.51 -2.56 15.61
CA GLN A 70 10.22 -3.02 16.96
C GLN A 70 9.40 -4.32 16.98
N ASP A 71 8.95 -4.78 15.82
CA ASP A 71 8.22 -6.04 15.70
C ASP A 71 9.23 -7.20 15.60
N PRO A 72 9.26 -8.12 16.60
CA PRO A 72 10.22 -9.22 16.61
C PRO A 72 10.01 -10.22 15.47
N GLU A 73 8.84 -10.26 14.81
CA GLU A 73 8.58 -11.16 13.69
C GLU A 73 8.96 -10.56 12.33
N PHE A 74 9.06 -9.23 12.24
CA PHE A 74 9.30 -8.56 10.95
C PHE A 74 10.60 -9.01 10.28
N GLU A 75 11.70 -9.16 11.02
CA GLU A 75 12.99 -9.60 10.44
C GLU A 75 12.90 -11.01 9.86
N ASN A 76 12.24 -11.93 10.56
CA ASN A 76 12.04 -13.30 10.10
C ASN A 76 11.18 -13.32 8.83
N LEU A 77 10.03 -12.63 8.86
CA LEU A 77 9.12 -12.54 7.72
C LEU A 77 9.81 -11.88 6.51
N PHE A 78 10.60 -10.83 6.72
CA PHE A 78 11.35 -10.20 5.65
C PHE A 78 12.33 -11.18 4.99
N MET A 79 13.12 -11.91 5.79
CA MET A 79 14.09 -12.88 5.28
C MET A 79 13.41 -14.05 4.54
N GLU A 80 12.29 -14.55 5.06
CA GLU A 80 11.49 -15.60 4.41
C GLU A 80 10.89 -15.17 3.06
N ASN A 81 10.60 -13.88 2.89
CA ASN A 81 10.03 -13.36 1.65
C ASN A 81 11.09 -12.91 0.62
N LEU A 82 12.39 -13.02 0.93
CA LEU A 82 13.46 -12.82 -0.06
C LEU A 82 13.54 -13.93 -1.11
N TYR A 83 12.91 -15.09 -0.86
CA TYR A 83 12.91 -16.22 -1.79
C TYR A 83 11.97 -16.04 -3.00
N LEU A 84 11.24 -14.92 -3.10
CA LEU A 84 10.31 -14.59 -4.19
C LEU A 84 9.27 -15.70 -4.44
N GLN A 85 8.59 -16.08 -3.37
CA GLN A 85 7.54 -17.10 -3.38
C GLN A 85 6.19 -16.47 -3.05
N PRO A 86 5.05 -17.02 -3.52
CA PRO A 86 3.75 -16.50 -3.16
C PRO A 86 3.56 -16.46 -1.64
N MET A 87 2.94 -15.39 -1.13
CA MET A 87 2.61 -15.29 0.30
C MET A 87 1.61 -16.40 0.65
N THR A 88 1.82 -17.06 1.79
CA THR A 88 0.87 -18.05 2.32
C THR A 88 -0.13 -17.36 3.24
N ASN A 89 -1.41 -17.72 3.08
CA ASN A 89 -2.51 -17.26 3.96
C ASN A 89 -2.46 -17.95 5.32
#